data_AF-A0A956GG81-F1
#
_entry.id   AF-A0A956GG81-F1
#
_cell.length_a   1.000
_cell.length_b   1.000
_cell.length_c   1.000
_cell.angle_alpha   90.00
_cell.angle_beta   90.00
_cell.angle_gamma   90.00
#
_symmetry.space_group_name_H-M   'P 1'
#
loop_
_entity.id
_entity.type
_entity.pdbx_description
1 polymer ?
#
loop_
_entity_poly.entity_id
_entity_poly.type
_entity_poly.pdbx_seq_one_letter_code
_entity_poly.pdbx_strand_id
1 'polypeptide(L)'
;MPRVSVTITITIAVALLTALLTAPGAARAESRAGWLKREARVATQAAETERAIRLWRAYSRIDRSTAVLKQLSRLLEGAGRAEEAALVLEEAIARGKGDASVQAQLSQLRRKRSSVAYRSRERDQRRETKLAKRAFAKGRKLGLSGKLRLGSRYLEAAVVLDPRLPGIYRVLGAIYIKMGRKKAGYSHLADYLRMRPGGVLANKARRMLRGRGVLGSVRAMSSYSCNLWVNGEWLGMRSPTKRLTLPEGTFVLTFSSPKFHVQKSYRVNVSAGETTTVRFDFGIIDVDLKPWGRIRANGLDLGLWPKLGLPAGTYNLFVQSHDGKRSGRARWTVQAGKSRRLTWKSLR
;
A
#
# COMPACT_ATOMS: atom_id res chain seq x y z
N MET A 1 37.14 -60.15 57.19
CA MET A 1 36.01 -59.75 56.33
C MET A 1 36.11 -58.26 56.04
N PRO A 2 36.48 -57.82 54.82
CA PRO A 2 36.58 -56.39 54.51
C PRO A 2 35.28 -55.88 53.88
N ARG A 3 34.84 -54.68 54.31
CA ARG A 3 33.80 -53.88 53.66
C ARG A 3 34.43 -53.13 52.49
N VAL A 4 33.88 -53.29 51.28
CA VAL A 4 34.22 -52.48 50.11
C VAL A 4 33.13 -51.42 49.94
N SER A 5 33.54 -50.15 50.11
CA SER A 5 32.75 -48.96 49.81
C SER A 5 32.80 -48.69 48.32
N VAL A 6 31.64 -48.63 47.66
CA VAL A 6 31.53 -48.31 46.23
C VAL A 6 31.00 -46.89 46.08
N THR A 7 31.93 -45.95 45.94
CA THR A 7 31.65 -44.54 45.61
C THR A 7 31.56 -44.41 44.08
N ILE A 8 30.36 -44.62 43.52
CA ILE A 8 30.11 -44.50 42.07
C ILE A 8 29.33 -43.20 41.79
N THR A 9 30.08 -42.22 41.29
CA THR A 9 29.70 -41.36 40.14
C THR A 9 28.54 -40.38 40.33
N ILE A 10 28.74 -39.33 41.13
CA ILE A 10 27.93 -38.09 41.10
C ILE A 10 28.77 -36.96 40.46
N THR A 11 29.21 -37.15 39.22
CA THR A 11 29.89 -36.07 38.46
C THR A 11 29.33 -35.92 37.05
N ILE A 12 28.69 -36.95 36.51
CA ILE A 12 28.12 -36.93 35.14
C ILE A 12 26.70 -36.32 35.13
N ALA A 13 25.97 -36.35 36.25
CA ALA A 13 24.62 -35.80 36.33
C ALA A 13 24.57 -34.25 36.32
N VAL A 14 25.65 -33.57 36.70
CA VAL A 14 25.69 -32.09 36.73
C VAL A 14 26.05 -31.49 35.36
N ALA A 15 26.86 -32.20 34.56
CA ALA A 15 27.23 -31.76 33.21
C ALA A 15 26.13 -31.95 32.16
N LEU A 16 25.27 -32.98 32.30
CA LEU A 16 24.10 -33.14 31.42
C LEU A 16 22.93 -32.21 31.78
N LEU A 17 22.84 -31.75 33.03
CA LEU A 17 21.78 -30.83 33.47
C LEU A 17 22.08 -29.36 33.13
N THR A 18 23.33 -28.98 32.90
CA THR A 18 23.72 -27.62 32.49
C THR A 18 23.53 -27.38 30.98
N ALA A 19 23.45 -28.43 30.17
CA ALA A 19 23.18 -28.30 28.73
C ALA A 19 21.70 -27.98 28.40
N LEU A 20 20.76 -28.24 29.33
CA LEU A 20 19.33 -27.97 29.12
C LEU A 20 18.87 -26.55 29.49
N LEU A 21 19.75 -25.70 30.03
CA LEU A 21 19.41 -24.32 30.42
C LEU A 21 19.87 -23.25 29.42
N THR A 22 20.45 -23.64 28.28
CA THR A 22 20.75 -22.70 27.19
C THR A 22 19.49 -22.39 26.38
N ALA A 23 18.87 -21.25 26.73
CA ALA A 23 17.73 -20.60 26.08
C ALA A 23 17.39 -21.10 24.64
N PRO A 24 16.28 -21.85 24.45
CA PRO A 24 15.86 -22.39 23.14
C PRO A 24 15.30 -21.34 22.15
N GLY A 25 15.56 -20.05 22.38
CA GLY A 25 15.02 -18.93 21.61
C GLY A 25 15.82 -18.61 20.34
N ALA A 26 17.16 -18.69 20.41
CA ALA A 26 18.06 -18.25 19.34
C ALA A 26 18.26 -19.31 18.23
N ALA A 27 18.55 -20.56 18.61
CA ALA A 27 18.72 -21.67 17.65
C ALA A 27 17.43 -21.98 16.84
N ARG A 28 16.25 -21.75 17.44
CA ARG A 28 14.96 -21.87 16.73
C ARG A 28 14.67 -20.70 15.77
N ALA A 29 15.33 -19.55 15.90
CA ALA A 29 15.16 -18.42 14.98
C ALA A 29 15.96 -18.61 13.68
N GLU A 30 17.15 -19.22 13.78
CA GLU A 30 18.03 -19.50 12.65
C GLU A 30 17.40 -20.50 11.65
N SER A 31 16.61 -21.48 12.12
CA SER A 31 15.88 -22.40 11.23
C SER A 31 14.61 -21.82 10.60
N ARG A 32 14.04 -20.73 11.14
CA ARG A 32 12.72 -20.22 10.72
C ARG A 32 12.79 -19.28 9.51
N ALA A 33 13.83 -18.45 9.38
CA ALA A 33 13.96 -17.50 8.27
C ALA A 33 15.39 -17.34 7.73
N GLY A 34 16.22 -18.39 7.83
CA GLY A 34 17.62 -18.35 7.39
C GLY A 34 17.83 -17.91 5.93
N TRP A 35 16.85 -18.13 5.05
CA TRP A 35 16.89 -17.61 3.68
C TRP A 35 16.92 -16.08 3.61
N LEU A 36 16.15 -15.38 4.45
CA LEU A 36 16.09 -13.91 4.44
C LEU A 36 17.35 -13.30 5.07
N LYS A 37 17.87 -13.94 6.13
CA LYS A 37 19.17 -13.58 6.73
C LYS A 37 20.31 -13.71 5.72
N ARG A 38 20.33 -14.80 4.91
CA ARG A 38 21.33 -14.98 3.85
C ARG A 38 21.26 -13.88 2.79
N GLU A 39 20.07 -13.58 2.29
CA GLU A 39 19.89 -12.48 1.32
C GLU A 39 20.37 -11.14 1.90
N ALA A 40 20.05 -10.85 3.16
CA ALA A 40 20.50 -9.64 3.84
C ALA A 40 22.03 -9.56 3.94
N ARG A 41 22.71 -10.68 4.25
CA ARG A 41 24.17 -10.78 4.29
C ARG A 41 24.79 -10.59 2.90
N VAL A 42 24.24 -11.24 1.87
CA VAL A 42 24.70 -11.10 0.48
C VAL A 42 24.61 -9.63 0.04
N ALA A 43 23.47 -8.97 0.27
CA ALA A 43 23.31 -7.55 -0.06
C ALA A 43 24.28 -6.65 0.73
N THR A 44 24.58 -7.01 2.00
CA THR A 44 25.57 -6.30 2.82
C THR A 44 26.97 -6.43 2.24
N GLN A 45 27.38 -7.65 1.86
CA GLN A 45 28.69 -7.95 1.28
C GLN A 45 28.86 -7.31 -0.11
N ALA A 46 27.78 -7.23 -0.89
CA ALA A 46 27.75 -6.57 -2.19
C ALA A 46 27.68 -5.03 -2.10
N ALA A 47 27.76 -4.45 -0.90
CA ALA A 47 27.63 -3.01 -0.65
C ALA A 47 26.31 -2.39 -1.20
N GLU A 48 25.25 -3.20 -1.33
CA GLU A 48 23.92 -2.74 -1.74
C GLU A 48 23.17 -2.14 -0.54
N THR A 49 23.67 -1.02 0.00
CA THR A 49 23.26 -0.47 1.32
C THR A 49 21.75 -0.38 1.53
N GLU A 50 20.99 0.20 0.59
CA GLU A 50 19.54 0.35 0.74
C GLU A 50 18.79 -1.00 0.69
N ARG A 51 19.26 -1.92 -0.14
CA ARG A 51 18.70 -3.28 -0.20
C ARG A 51 19.03 -4.05 1.08
N ALA A 52 20.27 -3.97 1.56
CA ALA A 52 20.70 -4.55 2.82
C ALA A 52 19.86 -4.04 3.99
N ILE A 53 19.68 -2.72 4.12
CA ILE A 53 18.82 -2.10 5.15
C ILE A 53 17.39 -2.66 5.06
N ARG A 54 16.80 -2.72 3.86
CA ARG A 54 15.43 -3.24 3.66
C ARG A 54 15.31 -4.70 4.10
N LEU A 55 16.27 -5.55 3.72
CA LEU A 55 16.30 -6.97 4.06
C LEU A 55 16.52 -7.19 5.56
N TRP A 56 17.42 -6.44 6.18
CA TRP A 56 17.64 -6.49 7.63
C TRP A 56 16.43 -5.97 8.43
N ARG A 57 15.73 -4.93 7.94
CA ARG A 57 14.44 -4.49 8.51
C ARG A 57 13.38 -5.57 8.41
N ALA A 58 13.28 -6.25 7.27
CA ALA A 58 12.31 -7.34 7.11
C ALA A 58 12.65 -8.51 8.04
N TYR A 59 13.93 -8.88 8.12
CA TYR A 59 14.39 -9.96 9.00
C TYR A 59 14.17 -9.62 10.49
N SER A 60 14.40 -8.37 10.89
CA SER A 60 14.20 -7.93 12.28
C SER A 60 12.73 -8.03 12.73
N ARG A 61 11.76 -8.01 11.80
CA ARG A 61 10.35 -8.29 12.15
C ARG A 61 10.17 -9.72 12.63
N ILE A 62 10.93 -10.68 12.09
CA ILE A 62 10.87 -12.10 12.41
C ILE A 62 11.75 -12.42 13.63
N ASP A 63 13.04 -12.11 13.53
CA ASP A 63 14.03 -12.26 14.60
C ASP A 63 14.36 -10.90 15.22
N ARG A 64 13.84 -10.70 16.44
CA ARG A 64 14.00 -9.45 17.20
C ARG A 64 15.15 -9.54 18.21
N SER A 65 16.14 -10.40 18.00
CA SER A 65 17.30 -10.51 18.88
C SER A 65 18.13 -9.23 18.87
N THR A 66 18.82 -8.95 19.98
CA THR A 66 19.67 -7.77 20.12
C THR A 66 20.75 -7.73 19.05
N ALA A 67 21.31 -8.89 18.68
CA ALA A 67 22.28 -9.01 17.60
C ALA A 67 21.76 -8.50 16.25
N VAL A 68 20.53 -8.88 15.87
CA VAL A 68 19.91 -8.42 14.61
C VAL A 68 19.62 -6.93 14.63
N LEU A 69 19.13 -6.40 15.76
CA LEU A 69 18.84 -4.98 15.90
C LEU A 69 20.12 -4.12 15.90
N LYS A 70 21.20 -4.59 16.55
CA LYS A 70 22.53 -3.97 16.48
C LYS A 70 23.06 -3.96 15.05
N GLN A 71 22.94 -5.08 14.33
CA GLN A 71 23.38 -5.15 12.93
C GLN A 71 22.63 -4.16 12.03
N LEU A 72 21.31 -4.07 12.16
CA LEU A 72 20.51 -3.08 11.42
C LEU A 72 20.89 -1.64 11.79
N SER A 73 21.08 -1.36 13.08
CA SER A 73 21.50 -0.05 13.57
C SER A 73 22.86 0.38 13.00
N ARG A 74 23.86 -0.51 12.97
CA ARG A 74 25.17 -0.23 12.34
C ARG A 74 25.06 0.05 10.84
N LEU A 75 24.22 -0.69 10.12
CA LEU A 75 24.00 -0.44 8.69
C LEU A 75 23.33 0.90 8.43
N LEU A 76 22.36 1.29 9.28
CA LEU A 76 21.72 2.60 9.21
C LEU A 76 22.71 3.71 9.53
N GLU A 77 23.53 3.54 10.57
CA GLU A 77 24.59 4.49 10.92
C GLU A 77 25.60 4.66 9.78
N GLY A 78 26.10 3.56 9.20
CA GLY A 78 27.00 3.59 8.04
C GLY A 78 26.38 4.22 6.79
N ALA A 79 25.05 4.25 6.69
CA ALA A 79 24.31 4.94 5.65
C ALA A 79 23.99 6.42 5.99
N GLY A 80 24.51 6.95 7.11
CA GLY A 80 24.23 8.32 7.57
C GLY A 80 22.87 8.50 8.26
N ARG A 81 22.13 7.42 8.51
CA ARG A 81 20.76 7.41 9.05
C ARG A 81 20.77 7.21 10.56
N ALA A 82 21.53 8.04 11.27
CA ALA A 82 21.77 7.91 12.71
C ALA A 82 20.47 7.98 13.55
N GLU A 83 19.51 8.81 13.17
CA GLU A 83 18.20 8.89 13.85
C GLU A 83 17.41 7.58 13.72
N GLU A 84 17.33 7.01 12.51
CA GLU A 84 16.68 5.72 12.31
C GLU A 84 17.41 4.59 13.04
N ALA A 85 18.75 4.66 13.08
CA ALA A 85 19.57 3.73 13.84
C ALA A 85 19.28 3.79 15.35
N ALA A 86 19.05 4.99 15.89
CA ALA A 86 18.69 5.23 17.28
C ALA A 86 17.31 4.66 17.61
N LEU A 87 16.31 4.95 16.76
CA LEU A 87 14.94 4.42 16.93
C LEU A 87 14.92 2.89 16.98
N VAL A 88 15.74 2.21 16.20
CA VAL A 88 15.86 0.73 16.22
C VAL A 88 16.36 0.22 17.58
N LEU A 89 17.32 0.92 18.20
CA LEU A 89 17.87 0.55 19.52
C LEU A 89 16.91 0.92 20.66
N GLU A 90 16.20 2.04 20.56
CA GLU A 90 15.14 2.40 21.49
C GLU A 90 14.02 1.33 21.48
N GLU A 91 13.65 0.83 20.28
CA GLU A 91 12.71 -0.27 20.12
C GLU A 91 13.20 -1.59 20.76
N ALA A 92 14.52 -1.76 20.91
CA ALA A 92 15.13 -2.90 21.60
C ALA A 92 15.05 -2.71 23.12
N ILE A 93 15.41 -1.53 23.63
CA ILE A 93 15.38 -1.17 25.04
C ILE A 93 13.95 -1.27 25.59
N ALA A 94 12.98 -0.69 24.89
CA ALA A 94 11.55 -0.73 25.27
C ALA A 94 10.98 -2.16 25.36
N ARG A 95 11.71 -3.17 24.85
CA ARG A 95 11.34 -4.58 24.90
C ARG A 95 12.14 -5.39 25.91
N GLY A 96 12.88 -4.73 26.80
CA GLY A 96 13.75 -5.38 27.77
C GLY A 96 14.98 -6.04 27.12
N LYS A 97 15.39 -5.59 25.94
CA LYS A 97 16.57 -6.12 25.21
C LYS A 97 17.74 -5.13 25.16
N GLY A 98 17.68 -4.09 25.99
CA GLY A 98 18.72 -3.07 26.12
C GLY A 98 19.82 -3.52 27.05
N ASP A 99 20.80 -4.28 26.55
CA ASP A 99 22.03 -4.53 27.28
C ASP A 99 22.91 -3.26 27.35
N ALA A 100 23.94 -3.25 28.20
CA ALA A 100 24.85 -2.11 28.36
C ALA A 100 25.47 -1.66 27.01
N SER A 101 25.69 -2.61 26.10
CA SER A 101 26.21 -2.31 24.76
C SER A 101 25.16 -1.66 23.85
N VAL A 102 23.87 -1.99 23.95
CA VAL A 102 22.78 -1.26 23.26
C VAL A 102 22.69 0.17 23.77
N GLN A 103 22.78 0.37 25.09
CA GLN A 103 22.71 1.70 25.71
C GLN A 103 23.90 2.58 25.30
N ALA A 104 25.10 2.01 25.28
CA ALA A 104 26.31 2.69 24.82
C ALA A 104 26.20 3.10 23.34
N GLN A 105 25.73 2.19 22.48
CA GLN A 105 25.54 2.48 21.05
C GLN A 105 24.45 3.54 20.81
N LEU A 106 23.34 3.51 21.55
CA LEU A 106 22.31 4.56 21.48
C LEU A 106 22.87 5.92 21.93
N SER A 107 23.65 5.94 23.00
CA SER A 107 24.29 7.17 23.50
C SER A 107 25.25 7.76 22.48
N GLN A 108 26.01 6.92 21.78
CA GLN A 108 26.89 7.34 20.69
C GLN A 108 26.10 7.92 19.50
N LEU A 109 25.00 7.27 19.11
CA LEU A 109 24.15 7.74 18.01
C LEU A 109 23.48 9.08 18.32
N ARG A 110 23.04 9.30 19.57
CA ARG A 110 22.43 10.57 20.00
C ARG A 110 23.41 11.75 19.95
N ARG A 111 24.71 11.50 20.15
CA ARG A 111 25.76 12.52 19.98
C ARG A 111 26.01 12.87 18.51
N LYS A 112 25.72 11.95 17.59
CA LYS A 112 25.83 12.17 16.14
C LYS A 112 24.54 12.80 15.61
N ARG A 113 24.46 14.13 15.62
CA ARG A 113 23.40 14.87 14.90
C ARG A 113 23.60 14.67 13.40
N SER A 114 22.68 13.98 12.73
CA SER A 114 22.67 13.86 11.27
C SER A 114 21.37 14.45 10.73
N SER A 115 21.47 15.52 9.94
CA SER A 115 20.37 16.07 9.15
C SER A 115 20.54 15.65 7.70
N VAL A 116 19.91 14.56 7.27
CA VAL A 116 19.68 14.32 5.83
C VAL A 116 18.37 13.58 5.63
N ALA A 117 17.43 14.22 4.93
CA ALA A 117 16.29 13.58 4.32
C ALA A 117 16.74 12.84 3.05
N TYR A 118 16.43 11.55 2.91
CA TYR A 118 16.72 10.84 1.65
C TYR A 118 15.58 9.99 1.11
N ARG A 119 15.44 10.08 -0.22
CA ARG A 119 14.45 9.43 -1.09
C ARG A 119 14.89 8.00 -1.41
N SER A 120 14.12 7.02 -0.94
CA SER A 120 14.22 5.62 -1.38
C SER A 120 14.13 5.52 -2.91
N ARG A 121 15.19 5.04 -3.58
CA ARG A 121 15.18 4.73 -5.03
C ARG A 121 14.44 3.40 -5.27
N GLU A 122 13.48 3.42 -6.19
CA GLU A 122 12.54 2.33 -6.55
C GLU A 122 13.20 1.17 -7.34
N ARG A 123 14.53 1.00 -7.28
CA ARG A 123 15.29 0.23 -8.29
C ARG A 123 15.41 -1.29 -8.08
N ASP A 124 15.02 -1.85 -6.93
CA ASP A 124 15.17 -3.30 -6.65
C ASP A 124 13.85 -4.09 -6.50
N GLN A 125 12.73 -3.50 -6.92
CA GLN A 125 11.38 -3.98 -6.56
C GLN A 125 11.10 -5.44 -6.93
N ARG A 126 11.60 -5.96 -8.07
CA ARG A 126 11.27 -7.32 -8.54
C ARG A 126 11.85 -8.43 -7.66
N ARG A 127 13.11 -8.30 -7.22
CA ARG A 127 13.77 -9.30 -6.35
C ARG A 127 13.09 -9.34 -4.99
N GLU A 128 12.80 -8.16 -4.45
CA GLU A 128 12.13 -8.01 -3.17
C GLU A 128 10.67 -8.51 -3.20
N THR A 129 9.95 -8.34 -4.32
CA THR A 129 8.61 -8.94 -4.48
C THR A 129 8.63 -10.47 -4.36
N LYS A 130 9.68 -11.17 -4.85
CA LYS A 130 9.78 -12.64 -4.70
C LYS A 130 9.96 -13.04 -3.24
N LEU A 131 10.83 -12.32 -2.51
CA LEU A 131 11.06 -12.53 -1.07
C LEU A 131 9.81 -12.18 -0.26
N ALA A 132 9.11 -11.09 -0.61
CA ALA A 132 7.84 -10.67 -0.01
C ALA A 132 6.76 -11.73 -0.19
N LYS A 133 6.60 -12.29 -1.40
CA LYS A 133 5.66 -13.40 -1.67
C LYS A 133 5.96 -14.63 -0.80
N ARG A 134 7.23 -14.99 -0.65
CA ARG A 134 7.65 -16.11 0.21
C ARG A 134 7.32 -15.85 1.69
N ALA A 135 7.64 -14.66 2.19
CA ALA A 135 7.31 -14.26 3.56
C ALA A 135 5.79 -14.22 3.77
N PHE A 136 5.02 -13.66 2.83
CA PHE A 136 3.56 -13.62 2.87
C PHE A 136 2.94 -15.02 2.93
N ALA A 137 3.37 -15.94 2.05
CA ALA A 137 2.88 -17.31 2.04
C ALA A 137 3.14 -18.02 3.37
N LYS A 138 4.34 -17.85 3.95
CA LYS A 138 4.69 -18.43 5.26
C LYS A 138 3.86 -17.81 6.39
N GLY A 139 3.72 -16.49 6.40
CA GLY A 139 2.93 -15.76 7.40
C GLY A 139 1.45 -16.15 7.38
N ARG A 140 0.88 -16.28 6.18
CA ARG A 140 -0.49 -16.79 5.98
C ARG A 140 -0.63 -18.23 6.50
N LYS A 141 0.28 -19.15 6.14
CA LYS A 141 0.24 -20.55 6.61
C LYS A 141 0.29 -20.63 8.14
N LEU A 142 1.16 -19.86 8.78
CA LEU A 142 1.27 -19.78 10.24
C LEU A 142 0.02 -19.18 10.90
N GLY A 143 -0.57 -18.16 10.29
CA GLY A 143 -1.83 -17.58 10.76
C GLY A 143 -3.00 -18.55 10.69
N LEU A 144 -3.06 -19.39 9.65
CA LEU A 144 -4.06 -20.47 9.53
C LEU A 144 -3.83 -21.57 10.56
N SER A 145 -2.57 -21.89 10.89
CA SER A 145 -2.23 -22.90 11.91
C SER A 145 -2.28 -22.37 13.35
N GLY A 146 -2.96 -21.25 13.62
CA GLY A 146 -3.08 -20.66 14.96
C GLY A 146 -1.81 -20.00 15.53
N LYS A 147 -0.68 -20.02 14.80
CA LYS A 147 0.59 -19.41 15.24
C LYS A 147 0.60 -17.90 14.94
N LEU A 148 -0.41 -17.19 15.46
CA LEU A 148 -0.77 -15.82 15.09
C LEU A 148 0.40 -14.82 15.25
N ARG A 149 1.09 -14.85 16.40
CA ARG A 149 2.25 -13.97 16.68
C ARG A 149 3.38 -14.13 15.68
N LEU A 150 3.69 -15.37 15.29
CA LEU A 150 4.76 -15.61 14.31
C LEU A 150 4.26 -15.29 12.90
N GLY A 151 3.02 -15.65 12.57
CA GLY A 151 2.39 -15.33 11.30
C GLY A 151 2.37 -13.82 11.02
N SER A 152 2.03 -13.00 12.01
CA SER A 152 2.03 -11.54 11.86
C SER A 152 3.43 -10.99 11.56
N ARG A 153 4.48 -11.53 12.19
CA ARG A 153 5.87 -11.11 11.95
C ARG A 153 6.34 -11.36 10.51
N TYR A 154 5.98 -12.51 9.93
CA TYR A 154 6.29 -12.79 8.52
C TYR A 154 5.51 -11.87 7.57
N LEU A 155 4.27 -11.52 7.92
CA LEU A 155 3.49 -10.57 7.13
C LEU A 155 4.06 -9.15 7.28
N GLU A 156 4.47 -8.72 8.47
CA GLU A 156 5.20 -7.45 8.67
C GLU A 156 6.49 -7.41 7.85
N ALA A 157 7.25 -8.51 7.83
CA ALA A 157 8.43 -8.62 6.96
C ALA A 157 8.06 -8.48 5.49
N ALA A 158 6.98 -9.13 5.04
CA ALA A 158 6.51 -9.00 3.67
C ALA A 158 6.05 -7.57 3.33
N VAL A 159 5.48 -6.81 4.28
CA VAL A 159 5.11 -5.39 4.07
C VAL A 159 6.37 -4.55 3.89
N VAL A 160 7.42 -4.81 4.68
CA VAL A 160 8.71 -4.09 4.54
C VAL A 160 9.35 -4.35 3.17
N LEU A 161 9.27 -5.58 2.67
CA LEU A 161 9.86 -5.97 1.38
C LEU A 161 9.04 -5.43 0.21
N ASP A 162 7.72 -5.58 0.25
CA ASP A 162 6.80 -5.10 -0.78
C ASP A 162 5.48 -4.60 -0.16
N PRO A 163 5.38 -3.29 0.12
CA PRO A 163 4.16 -2.69 0.67
C PRO A 163 2.96 -2.76 -0.27
N ARG A 164 3.18 -3.03 -1.57
CA ARG A 164 2.12 -3.11 -2.59
C ARG A 164 1.65 -4.55 -2.83
N LEU A 165 2.22 -5.53 -2.11
CA LEU A 165 1.88 -6.94 -2.29
C LEU A 165 0.37 -7.19 -2.05
N PRO A 166 -0.36 -7.75 -3.04
CA PRO A 166 -1.81 -7.90 -2.93
C PRO A 166 -2.25 -8.74 -1.72
N GLY A 167 -3.20 -8.20 -0.96
CA GLY A 167 -3.85 -8.92 0.15
C GLY A 167 -3.07 -8.95 1.46
N ILE A 168 -1.86 -8.38 1.53
CA ILE A 168 -1.02 -8.42 2.73
C ILE A 168 -1.68 -7.76 3.95
N TYR A 169 -2.12 -6.51 3.81
CA TYR A 169 -2.78 -5.76 4.89
C TYR A 169 -4.09 -6.41 5.34
N ARG A 170 -4.79 -7.07 4.42
CA ARG A 170 -6.01 -7.81 4.77
C ARG A 170 -5.72 -9.01 5.67
N VAL A 171 -4.72 -9.81 5.33
CA VAL A 171 -4.33 -10.98 6.14
C VAL A 171 -3.75 -10.51 7.47
N LEU A 172 -2.91 -9.47 7.45
CA LEU A 172 -2.35 -8.86 8.65
C LEU A 172 -3.46 -8.35 9.59
N GLY A 173 -4.41 -7.58 9.04
CA GLY A 173 -5.57 -7.09 9.79
C GLY A 173 -6.39 -8.20 10.43
N ALA A 174 -6.68 -9.28 9.68
CA ALA A 174 -7.39 -10.44 10.21
C ALA A 174 -6.62 -11.15 11.34
N ILE A 175 -5.31 -11.33 11.21
CA ILE A 175 -4.47 -11.94 12.26
C ILE A 175 -4.45 -11.05 13.51
N TYR A 176 -4.26 -9.74 13.34
CA TYR A 176 -4.23 -8.80 14.46
C TYR A 176 -5.55 -8.76 15.23
N ILE A 177 -6.70 -8.83 14.54
CA ILE A 177 -8.01 -8.94 15.18
C ILE A 177 -8.11 -10.25 15.98
N LYS A 178 -7.67 -11.38 15.41
CA LYS A 178 -7.65 -12.68 16.11
C LYS A 178 -6.72 -12.68 17.34
N MET A 179 -5.68 -11.85 17.34
CA MET A 179 -4.79 -11.65 18.49
C MET A 179 -5.36 -10.70 19.56
N GLY A 180 -6.59 -10.20 19.42
CA GLY A 180 -7.18 -9.20 20.31
C GLY A 180 -6.70 -7.76 20.06
N ARG A 181 -5.75 -7.55 19.14
CA ARG A 181 -5.20 -6.23 18.80
C ARG A 181 -6.07 -5.51 17.77
N LYS A 182 -7.35 -5.29 18.12
CA LYS A 182 -8.40 -4.80 17.21
C LYS A 182 -8.04 -3.47 16.53
N LYS A 183 -7.53 -2.47 17.26
CA LYS A 183 -7.16 -1.15 16.72
C LYS A 183 -6.16 -1.26 15.55
N ALA A 184 -5.06 -1.99 15.76
CA ALA A 184 -4.06 -2.24 14.72
C ALA A 184 -4.65 -3.09 13.56
N GLY A 185 -5.50 -4.06 13.89
CA GLY A 185 -6.20 -4.85 12.88
C GLY A 185 -7.08 -4.02 11.95
N TYR A 186 -7.83 -3.06 12.50
CA TYR A 186 -8.65 -2.13 11.70
C TYR A 186 -7.81 -1.16 10.88
N SER A 187 -6.68 -0.68 11.42
CA SER A 187 -5.74 0.13 10.64
C SER A 187 -5.29 -0.59 9.37
N HIS A 188 -4.91 -1.86 9.47
CA HIS A 188 -4.51 -2.64 8.29
C HIS A 188 -5.67 -2.95 7.34
N LEU A 189 -6.90 -3.09 7.84
CA LEU A 189 -8.06 -3.19 6.94
C LEU A 189 -8.32 -1.86 6.21
N ALA A 190 -8.05 -0.71 6.84
CA ALA A 190 -8.09 0.59 6.18
C ALA A 190 -6.99 0.69 5.11
N ASP A 191 -5.76 0.26 5.39
CA ASP A 191 -4.68 0.20 4.40
C ASP A 191 -5.04 -0.67 3.20
N TYR A 192 -5.70 -1.82 3.45
CA TYR A 192 -6.23 -2.65 2.37
C TYR A 192 -7.23 -1.90 1.48
N LEU A 193 -8.15 -1.11 2.06
CA LEU A 193 -9.11 -0.33 1.30
C LEU A 193 -8.47 0.86 0.55
N ARG A 194 -7.38 1.43 1.06
CA ARG A 194 -6.61 2.46 0.33
C ARG A 194 -5.97 1.88 -0.94
N MET A 195 -5.42 0.67 -0.82
CA MET A 195 -4.73 -0.01 -1.92
C MET A 195 -5.68 -0.69 -2.91
N ARG A 196 -6.79 -1.26 -2.43
CA ARG A 196 -7.72 -2.08 -3.22
C ARG A 196 -9.18 -1.71 -2.89
N PRO A 197 -9.62 -0.47 -3.17
CA PRO A 197 -10.97 -0.01 -2.86
C PRO A 197 -12.06 -0.82 -3.60
N GLY A 198 -11.76 -1.42 -4.76
CA GLY A 198 -12.63 -2.31 -5.52
C GLY A 198 -12.31 -3.80 -5.32
N GLY A 199 -11.40 -4.15 -4.41
CA GLY A 199 -11.01 -5.53 -4.19
C GLY A 199 -12.17 -6.44 -3.75
N VAL A 200 -12.06 -7.74 -4.06
CA VAL A 200 -13.09 -8.78 -3.76
C VAL A 200 -13.61 -8.73 -2.30
N LEU A 201 -12.75 -8.35 -1.34
CA LEU A 201 -13.08 -8.31 0.08
C LEU A 201 -13.27 -6.89 0.62
N ALA A 202 -13.30 -5.87 -0.24
CA ALA A 202 -13.44 -4.47 0.15
C ALA A 202 -14.76 -4.21 0.89
N ASN A 203 -15.88 -4.76 0.42
CA ASN A 203 -17.17 -4.62 1.11
C ASN A 203 -17.18 -5.29 2.50
N LYS A 204 -16.50 -6.42 2.66
CA LYS A 204 -16.31 -7.04 3.97
C LYS A 204 -15.47 -6.15 4.89
N ALA A 205 -14.36 -5.60 4.38
CA ALA A 205 -13.52 -4.67 5.15
C ALA A 205 -14.28 -3.40 5.57
N ARG A 206 -15.05 -2.77 4.67
CA ARG A 206 -15.90 -1.61 4.98
C ARG A 206 -16.90 -1.92 6.10
N ARG A 207 -17.55 -3.09 6.05
CA ARG A 207 -18.48 -3.52 7.13
C ARG A 207 -17.77 -3.65 8.48
N MET A 208 -16.57 -4.22 8.50
CA MET A 208 -15.78 -4.37 9.74
C MET A 208 -15.31 -3.03 10.32
N LEU A 209 -15.13 -2.01 9.47
CA LEU A 209 -14.67 -0.68 9.86
C LEU A 209 -15.80 0.31 10.17
N ARG A 210 -17.07 -0.09 9.94
CA ARG A 210 -18.23 0.74 10.26
C ARG A 210 -18.27 1.07 11.76
N GLY A 211 -18.53 2.34 12.09
CA GLY A 211 -18.61 2.82 13.47
C GLY A 211 -17.26 2.88 14.19
N ARG A 212 -16.12 2.72 13.50
CA ARG A 212 -14.78 2.74 14.11
C ARG A 212 -14.05 4.09 14.01
N GLY A 213 -14.72 5.11 13.48
CA GLY A 213 -14.13 6.45 13.32
C GLY A 213 -12.96 6.51 12.32
N VAL A 214 -12.88 5.56 11.37
CA VAL A 214 -11.79 5.51 10.36
C VAL A 214 -12.29 5.65 8.92
N LEU A 215 -13.60 5.72 8.72
CA LEU A 215 -14.23 5.82 7.40
C LEU A 215 -14.84 7.21 7.23
N GLY A 216 -14.59 7.82 6.07
CA GLY A 216 -15.37 8.92 5.53
C GLY A 216 -16.32 8.45 4.45
N SER A 217 -17.04 9.40 3.87
CA SER A 217 -18.03 9.17 2.81
C SER A 217 -17.71 10.03 1.59
N VAL A 218 -17.89 9.47 0.41
CA VAL A 218 -17.81 10.20 -0.85
C VAL A 218 -19.15 10.10 -1.55
N ARG A 219 -19.72 11.26 -1.92
CA ARG A 219 -20.90 11.35 -2.79
C ARG A 219 -20.42 11.74 -4.18
N ALA A 220 -20.51 10.82 -5.13
CA ALA A 220 -20.09 11.05 -6.51
C ALA A 220 -21.31 11.37 -7.37
N MET A 221 -21.41 12.60 -7.85
CA MET A 221 -22.52 13.10 -8.65
C MET A 221 -22.08 13.40 -10.08
N SER A 222 -22.94 13.15 -11.07
CA SER A 222 -22.67 13.53 -12.45
C SER A 222 -23.95 13.81 -13.20
N SER A 223 -23.88 14.62 -14.26
CA SER A 223 -25.06 14.98 -15.07
C SER A 223 -25.69 13.79 -15.78
N TYR A 224 -24.87 12.82 -16.20
CA TYR A 224 -25.31 11.52 -16.71
C TYR A 224 -24.61 10.40 -15.96
N SER A 225 -25.19 9.20 -15.95
CA SER A 225 -24.60 8.04 -15.29
C SER A 225 -23.19 7.72 -15.81
N CYS A 226 -22.22 7.64 -14.91
CA CYS A 226 -20.84 7.24 -15.19
C CYS A 226 -20.47 6.02 -14.36
N ASN A 227 -19.65 5.12 -14.92
CA ASN A 227 -18.92 4.14 -14.13
C ASN A 227 -17.92 4.86 -13.23
N LEU A 228 -17.88 4.46 -11.95
CA LEU A 228 -16.96 5.04 -10.98
C LEU A 228 -15.77 4.12 -10.74
N TRP A 229 -14.59 4.73 -10.79
CA TRP A 229 -13.32 4.08 -10.49
C TRP A 229 -12.64 4.82 -9.36
N VAL A 230 -11.98 4.08 -8.47
CA VAL A 230 -11.15 4.66 -7.40
C VAL A 230 -9.77 4.06 -7.47
N ASN A 231 -8.75 4.91 -7.57
CA ASN A 231 -7.35 4.51 -7.74
C ASN A 231 -7.17 3.53 -8.92
N GLY A 232 -7.94 3.73 -10.00
CA GLY A 232 -7.91 2.86 -11.19
C GLY A 232 -8.67 1.54 -11.03
N GLU A 233 -9.35 1.29 -9.92
CA GLU A 233 -10.20 0.10 -9.74
C GLU A 233 -11.68 0.41 -9.94
N TRP A 234 -12.35 -0.37 -10.79
CA TRP A 234 -13.79 -0.28 -10.95
C TRP A 234 -14.48 -0.78 -9.69
N LEU A 235 -15.41 0.02 -9.17
CA LEU A 235 -16.12 -0.30 -7.93
C LEU A 235 -17.43 -1.08 -8.15
N GLY A 236 -17.78 -1.41 -9.40
CA GLY A 236 -19.09 -2.01 -9.70
C GLY A 236 -20.27 -1.06 -9.45
N MET A 237 -20.02 0.25 -9.37
CA MET A 237 -21.03 1.27 -9.11
C MET A 237 -21.02 2.37 -10.15
N ARG A 238 -22.16 3.06 -10.26
CA ARG A 238 -22.39 4.19 -11.15
C ARG A 238 -22.81 5.42 -10.37
N SER A 239 -22.46 6.60 -10.88
CA SER A 239 -23.00 7.87 -10.38
C SER A 239 -24.42 8.11 -10.90
N PRO A 240 -25.25 8.88 -10.17
CA PRO A 240 -24.99 9.44 -8.84
C PRO A 240 -24.98 8.35 -7.75
N THR A 241 -24.01 8.41 -6.83
CA THR A 241 -23.97 7.48 -5.68
C THR A 241 -24.49 8.15 -4.41
N LYS A 242 -25.30 7.42 -3.63
CA LYS A 242 -25.76 7.90 -2.31
C LYS A 242 -24.58 8.04 -1.34
N ARG A 243 -23.73 7.02 -1.27
CA ARG A 243 -22.58 6.96 -0.35
C ARG A 243 -21.56 5.91 -0.78
N LEU A 244 -20.32 6.34 -1.02
CA LEU A 244 -19.16 5.48 -1.12
C LEU A 244 -18.30 5.65 0.13
N THR A 245 -18.19 4.62 0.96
CA THR A 245 -17.35 4.70 2.18
C THR A 245 -15.91 4.30 1.88
N LEU A 246 -14.97 5.18 2.20
CA LEU A 246 -13.53 4.98 2.06
C LEU A 246 -12.84 5.33 3.38
N PRO A 247 -11.68 4.72 3.69
CA PRO A 247 -10.90 5.15 4.83
C PRO A 247 -10.34 6.55 4.59
N GLU A 248 -9.91 7.20 5.67
CA GLU A 248 -9.23 8.49 5.57
C GLU A 248 -8.01 8.43 4.61
N GLY A 249 -7.87 9.46 3.78
CA GLY A 249 -6.73 9.62 2.87
C GLY A 249 -7.10 10.24 1.52
N THR A 250 -6.12 10.28 0.62
CA THR A 250 -6.28 10.82 -0.73
C THR A 250 -6.55 9.70 -1.75
N PHE A 251 -7.56 9.91 -2.58
CA PHE A 251 -7.99 8.99 -3.63
C PHE A 251 -8.09 9.69 -4.98
N VAL A 252 -7.90 8.95 -6.06
CA VAL A 252 -8.25 9.39 -7.41
C VAL A 252 -9.59 8.80 -7.78
N LEU A 253 -10.64 9.62 -7.82
CA LEU A 253 -11.98 9.25 -8.25
C LEU A 253 -12.13 9.59 -9.73
N THR A 254 -12.44 8.59 -10.56
CA THR A 254 -12.65 8.76 -12.00
C THR A 254 -14.10 8.45 -12.36
N PHE A 255 -14.74 9.41 -13.02
CA PHE A 255 -16.00 9.25 -13.72
C PHE A 255 -15.70 8.85 -15.16
N SER A 256 -16.23 7.73 -15.63
CA SER A 256 -16.07 7.28 -17.02
C SER A 256 -17.44 6.94 -17.60
N SER A 257 -17.80 7.55 -18.72
CA SER A 257 -18.98 7.18 -19.50
C SER A 257 -18.55 6.67 -20.87
N PRO A 258 -18.42 5.34 -21.05
CA PRO A 258 -18.10 4.76 -22.36
C PRO A 258 -19.12 5.15 -23.43
N LYS A 259 -20.40 5.27 -23.06
CA LYS A 259 -21.50 5.67 -23.96
C LYS A 259 -21.29 7.05 -24.59
N PHE A 260 -20.62 7.95 -23.88
CA PHE A 260 -20.40 9.33 -24.32
C PHE A 260 -18.91 9.64 -24.50
N HIS A 261 -18.04 8.63 -24.52
CA HIS A 261 -16.60 8.80 -24.74
C HIS A 261 -15.94 9.88 -23.86
N VAL A 262 -16.39 10.01 -22.61
CA VAL A 262 -15.90 11.04 -21.68
C VAL A 262 -15.40 10.44 -20.38
N GLN A 263 -14.28 10.97 -19.90
CA GLN A 263 -13.69 10.60 -18.63
C GLN A 263 -13.13 11.82 -17.90
N LYS A 264 -13.33 11.88 -16.58
CA LYS A 264 -12.76 12.91 -15.72
C LYS A 264 -12.32 12.33 -14.38
N SER A 265 -11.09 12.66 -13.98
CA SER A 265 -10.51 12.24 -12.70
C SER A 265 -10.38 13.43 -11.74
N TYR A 266 -10.63 13.17 -10.46
CA TYR A 266 -10.50 14.13 -9.37
C TYR A 266 -9.63 13.52 -8.27
N ARG A 267 -8.70 14.31 -7.70
CA ARG A 267 -8.11 13.97 -6.40
C ARG A 267 -9.07 14.38 -5.31
N VAL A 268 -9.40 13.44 -4.43
CA VAL A 268 -10.38 13.60 -3.38
C VAL A 268 -9.72 13.26 -2.05
N ASN A 269 -9.75 14.19 -1.12
CA ASN A 269 -9.37 13.94 0.27
C ASN A 269 -10.61 13.49 1.03
N VAL A 270 -10.51 12.35 1.70
CA VAL A 270 -11.56 11.78 2.53
C VAL A 270 -11.10 11.90 3.98
N SER A 271 -11.85 12.63 4.79
CA SER A 271 -11.65 12.67 6.24
C SER A 271 -12.58 11.66 6.93
N ALA A 272 -12.15 11.09 8.05
CA ALA A 272 -13.01 10.19 8.81
C ALA A 272 -14.24 10.93 9.35
N GLY A 273 -15.41 10.30 9.30
CA GLY A 273 -16.68 10.87 9.76
C GLY A 273 -17.33 11.88 8.81
N GLU A 274 -16.56 12.49 7.90
CA GLU A 274 -17.04 13.52 6.98
C GLU A 274 -17.64 12.94 5.68
N THR A 275 -18.37 13.79 4.96
CA THR A 275 -18.86 13.49 3.61
C THR A 275 -18.31 14.49 2.60
N THR A 276 -17.47 14.01 1.69
CA THR A 276 -16.95 14.80 0.58
C THR A 276 -17.85 14.60 -0.64
N THR A 277 -18.33 15.68 -1.25
CA THR A 277 -19.10 15.62 -2.50
C THR A 277 -18.20 15.96 -3.68
N VAL A 278 -18.25 15.12 -4.71
CA VAL A 278 -17.51 15.34 -5.97
C VAL A 278 -18.51 15.31 -7.11
N ARG A 279 -18.47 16.35 -7.94
CA ARG A 279 -19.44 16.54 -9.02
C ARG A 279 -18.73 16.63 -10.37
N PHE A 280 -19.20 15.82 -11.32
CA PHE A 280 -18.79 15.88 -12.72
C PHE A 280 -19.94 16.33 -13.60
N ASP A 281 -19.96 17.63 -13.88
CA ASP A 281 -20.96 18.22 -14.77
C ASP A 281 -20.48 18.19 -16.22
N PHE A 282 -21.29 17.57 -17.09
CA PHE A 282 -20.99 17.45 -18.51
C PHE A 282 -22.27 17.41 -19.34
N GLY A 283 -22.17 17.85 -20.60
CA GLY A 283 -23.24 17.80 -21.58
C GLY A 283 -22.88 16.88 -22.74
N ILE A 284 -23.83 16.68 -23.65
CA ILE A 284 -23.66 15.83 -24.84
C ILE A 284 -23.69 16.71 -26.10
N ILE A 285 -22.75 16.46 -27.00
CA ILE A 285 -22.81 16.88 -28.40
C ILE A 285 -23.36 15.69 -29.19
N ASP A 286 -24.54 15.85 -29.78
CA ASP A 286 -25.14 14.89 -30.70
C ASP A 286 -24.69 15.24 -32.12
N VAL A 287 -23.81 14.43 -32.69
CA VAL A 287 -23.09 14.74 -33.92
C VAL A 287 -23.92 14.31 -35.12
N ASP A 288 -24.45 15.28 -35.84
CA ASP A 288 -25.22 15.07 -37.06
C ASP A 288 -24.57 15.84 -38.22
N LEU A 289 -23.44 15.29 -38.68
CA LEU A 289 -22.64 15.84 -39.76
C LEU A 289 -22.76 14.94 -41.00
N LYS A 290 -23.15 15.54 -42.12
CA LYS A 290 -23.18 14.91 -43.44
C LYS A 290 -22.35 15.73 -44.44
N PRO A 291 -21.17 15.25 -44.90
CA PRO A 291 -20.46 14.04 -44.46
C PRO A 291 -20.00 14.11 -42.99
N TRP A 292 -19.63 12.97 -42.42
CA TRP A 292 -19.07 12.87 -41.07
C TRP A 292 -17.79 13.70 -40.94
N GLY A 293 -17.55 14.25 -39.74
CA GLY A 293 -16.37 15.07 -39.48
C GLY A 293 -15.74 14.84 -38.11
N ARG A 294 -14.41 14.94 -38.07
CA ARG A 294 -13.58 14.84 -36.87
C ARG A 294 -13.71 16.13 -36.08
N ILE A 295 -13.98 16.01 -34.79
CA ILE A 295 -14.26 17.16 -33.92
C ILE A 295 -13.06 17.40 -33.01
N ARG A 296 -12.61 18.65 -32.94
CA ARG A 296 -11.63 19.13 -31.96
C ARG A 296 -12.27 20.22 -31.10
N ALA A 297 -11.98 20.22 -29.80
CA ALA A 297 -12.41 21.26 -28.86
C ALA A 297 -11.18 21.86 -28.18
N ASN A 298 -10.95 23.17 -28.38
CA ASN A 298 -9.76 23.86 -27.86
C ASN A 298 -8.45 23.15 -28.25
N GLY A 299 -8.37 22.65 -29.48
CA GLY A 299 -7.22 21.89 -29.99
C GLY A 299 -7.17 20.41 -29.59
N LEU A 300 -7.95 19.98 -28.59
CA LEU A 300 -8.05 18.56 -28.21
C LEU A 300 -8.91 17.79 -29.21
N ASP A 301 -8.37 16.73 -29.79
CA ASP A 301 -9.12 15.83 -30.66
C ASP A 301 -10.08 14.94 -29.87
N LEU A 302 -11.36 15.03 -30.21
CA LEU A 302 -12.43 14.26 -29.61
C LEU A 302 -12.78 13.01 -30.44
N GLY A 303 -12.29 12.93 -31.68
CA GLY A 303 -12.51 11.80 -32.58
C GLY A 303 -13.79 11.90 -33.42
N LEU A 304 -14.28 10.72 -33.82
CA LEU A 304 -15.40 10.51 -34.75
C LEU A 304 -16.48 9.68 -34.05
N TRP A 305 -17.37 10.34 -33.31
CA TRP A 305 -18.40 9.66 -32.52
C TRP A 305 -19.77 10.29 -32.73
N PRO A 306 -20.85 9.48 -32.74
CA PRO A 306 -22.22 10.01 -32.86
C PRO A 306 -22.61 10.86 -31.65
N LYS A 307 -22.07 10.53 -30.47
CA LYS A 307 -22.35 11.25 -29.23
C LYS A 307 -21.06 11.46 -28.47
N LEU A 308 -20.79 12.71 -28.13
CA LEU A 308 -19.59 13.13 -27.41
C LEU A 308 -19.97 13.82 -26.11
N GLY A 309 -19.43 13.34 -25.00
CA GLY A 309 -19.51 14.01 -23.72
C GLY A 309 -18.39 15.03 -23.58
N LEU A 310 -18.71 16.23 -23.14
CA LEU A 310 -17.74 17.27 -22.79
C LEU A 310 -18.11 17.89 -21.45
N PRO A 311 -17.13 18.21 -20.58
CA PRO A 311 -17.40 18.95 -19.36
C PRO A 311 -18.22 20.22 -19.65
N ALA A 312 -19.05 20.64 -18.69
CA ALA A 312 -19.80 21.88 -18.85
C ALA A 312 -18.83 23.06 -18.99
N GLY A 313 -19.08 23.94 -19.97
CA GLY A 313 -18.17 25.04 -20.30
C GLY A 313 -18.33 25.52 -21.74
N THR A 314 -17.50 26.48 -22.12
CA THR A 314 -17.48 27.03 -23.49
C THR A 314 -16.19 26.62 -24.19
N TYR A 315 -16.34 26.13 -25.42
CA TYR A 315 -15.27 25.54 -26.23
C TYR A 315 -15.23 26.18 -27.61
N ASN A 316 -14.03 26.33 -28.17
CA ASN A 316 -13.85 26.60 -29.59
C ASN A 316 -13.79 25.25 -30.30
N LEU A 317 -14.87 24.91 -31.01
CA LEU A 317 -14.94 23.70 -31.82
C LEU A 317 -14.30 23.97 -33.18
N PHE A 318 -13.53 23.00 -33.64
CA PHE A 318 -13.10 22.88 -35.03
C PHE A 318 -13.53 21.52 -35.54
N VAL A 319 -14.20 21.51 -36.69
CA VAL A 319 -14.69 20.28 -37.31
C VAL A 319 -14.16 20.21 -38.73
N GLN A 320 -13.66 19.05 -39.13
CA GLN A 320 -13.21 18.79 -40.49
C GLN A 320 -13.83 17.49 -40.98
N SER A 321 -14.45 17.50 -42.16
CA SER A 321 -15.04 16.30 -42.75
C SER A 321 -13.97 15.26 -43.04
N HIS A 322 -14.36 13.98 -43.03
CA HIS A 322 -13.45 12.88 -43.30
C HIS A 322 -12.74 13.01 -44.67
N ASP A 323 -13.43 13.55 -45.68
CA ASP A 323 -12.88 13.79 -47.03
C ASP A 323 -12.07 15.10 -47.14
N GLY A 324 -11.96 15.88 -46.07
CA GLY A 324 -11.26 17.17 -46.05
C GLY A 324 -11.97 18.31 -46.78
N LYS A 325 -13.09 18.05 -47.48
CA LYS A 325 -13.78 19.03 -48.33
C LYS A 325 -14.57 20.08 -47.56
N ARG A 326 -14.90 19.81 -46.30
CA ARG A 326 -15.64 20.74 -45.43
C ARG A 326 -14.92 20.92 -44.11
N SER A 327 -14.85 22.16 -43.66
CA SER A 327 -14.45 22.46 -42.29
C SER A 327 -15.26 23.62 -41.73
N GLY A 328 -15.29 23.76 -40.42
CA GLY A 328 -16.01 24.84 -39.76
C GLY A 328 -15.54 25.04 -38.33
N ARG A 329 -15.83 26.23 -37.78
CA ARG A 329 -15.48 26.61 -36.42
C ARG A 329 -16.69 27.21 -35.72
N ALA A 330 -16.86 26.91 -34.44
CA ALA A 330 -17.91 27.54 -33.64
C ALA A 330 -17.48 27.69 -32.19
N ARG A 331 -17.94 28.77 -31.55
CA ARG A 331 -17.97 28.85 -30.10
C ARG A 331 -19.17 28.06 -29.60
N TRP A 332 -18.91 27.01 -28.83
CA TRP A 332 -19.91 26.05 -28.38
C TRP A 332 -19.99 25.98 -26.86
N THR A 333 -21.17 26.28 -26.31
CA THR A 333 -21.42 26.15 -24.87
C THR A 333 -22.11 24.83 -24.57
N VAL A 334 -21.46 24.01 -23.75
CA VAL A 334 -21.94 22.74 -23.23
C VAL A 334 -22.58 22.99 -21.87
N GLN A 335 -23.86 22.65 -21.73
CA GLN A 335 -24.60 22.76 -20.47
C GLN A 335 -24.71 21.38 -19.80
N ALA A 336 -24.54 21.35 -18.47
CA ALA A 336 -24.65 20.14 -17.67
C ALA A 336 -26.01 19.44 -17.89
N GLY A 337 -25.98 18.15 -18.24
CA GLY A 337 -27.19 17.34 -18.39
C GLY A 337 -28.01 17.62 -19.64
N LYS A 338 -27.54 18.50 -20.53
CA LYS A 338 -28.21 18.79 -21.81
C LYS A 338 -27.47 18.18 -22.99
N SER A 339 -28.24 17.77 -23.99
CA SER A 339 -27.72 17.38 -25.30
C SER A 339 -27.99 18.50 -26.31
N ARG A 340 -27.00 18.79 -27.17
CA ARG A 340 -27.15 19.74 -28.27
C ARG A 340 -26.67 19.13 -29.56
N ARG A 341 -27.47 19.27 -30.63
CA ARG A 341 -27.17 18.73 -31.95
C ARG A 341 -26.17 19.63 -32.67
N LEU A 342 -25.03 19.06 -33.08
CA LEU A 342 -24.00 19.71 -33.89
C LEU A 342 -24.22 19.37 -35.36
N THR A 343 -24.40 20.39 -36.18
CA THR A 343 -24.58 20.28 -37.63
C THR A 343 -23.62 21.22 -38.37
N TRP A 344 -23.43 21.04 -39.68
CA TRP A 344 -22.64 21.97 -40.48
C TRP A 344 -23.18 23.41 -40.46
N LYS A 345 -24.48 23.62 -40.25
CA LYS A 345 -25.08 24.96 -40.10
C LYS A 345 -24.67 25.65 -38.82
N SER A 346 -24.45 24.88 -37.75
CA SER A 346 -24.02 25.42 -36.46
C SER A 346 -22.54 25.78 -36.37
N LEU A 347 -21.79 25.58 -37.46
CA LEU A 347 -20.35 25.85 -37.60
C LEU A 347 -20.05 27.05 -38.50
N ARG A 348 -21.09 27.81 -38.88
CA ARG A 348 -21.01 28.98 -39.76
C ARG A 348 -21.08 30.26 -38.96
#